data_AF-A0AAD6T8H6-F1
#
_entry.id   AF-A0AAD6T8H6-F1
#
_cell.length_a   1.000
_cell.length_b   1.000
_cell.length_c   1.000
_cell.angle_alpha   90.00
_cell.angle_beta   90.00
_cell.angle_gamma   90.00
#
_symmetry.space_group_name_H-M   'P 1'
#
loop_
_entity.id
_entity.type
_entity.pdbx_description
1 polymer ?
#
loop_
_entity_poly.entity_id
_entity_poly.type
_entity_poly.pdbx_seq_one_letter_code
_entity_poly.pdbx_strand_id
1 'polypeptide(L)'
;GGVVAGSMDHGCTNCTHLKKYAADFLADGASFDINNAGGNGQNGVPNPQDDIPPTLATVPQQQQRIPGSARGYTHLAVMDGKSTTHKTCTMTTCEGSLVNYKNGHFCRDHLEMRKICGIIPCGRPVHSDGADTCDDETHKQWHQKYLDRFLCLSFPGVQCVIRRQALGNAPETDPSVHSELPELNGVSEENVTHTFRAGKTCCLQTVQWACGCPIGWGKCYCSESSSQVLKIINRIWESHSESRPSFLAYDDACNLLHHIVTQDPNSPWILSTELIVDAWHYIGHQASDILCRLWCNPAPTNGSQPDLI
;
A
#
# COMPACT_ATOMS: atom_id res chain seq x y z
N GLY A 1 -11.23 -4.64 -4.02
CA GLY A 1 -10.29 -5.13 -5.04
C GLY A 1 -10.98 -6.12 -5.94
N GLY A 2 -10.25 -6.65 -6.91
CA GLY A 2 -10.73 -7.66 -7.86
C GLY A 2 -9.59 -8.54 -8.35
N VAL A 3 -9.97 -9.66 -8.97
CA VAL A 3 -9.07 -10.60 -9.64
C VAL A 3 -9.48 -10.63 -11.11
N VAL A 4 -8.49 -10.62 -12.00
CA VAL A 4 -8.72 -10.72 -13.45
C VAL A 4 -9.04 -12.18 -13.78
N ALA A 5 -10.17 -12.42 -14.45
CA ALA A 5 -10.58 -13.78 -14.79
C ALA A 5 -9.54 -14.47 -15.70
N GLY A 6 -9.15 -15.70 -15.36
CA GLY A 6 -8.18 -16.49 -16.11
C GLY A 6 -6.72 -16.05 -15.96
N SER A 7 -6.42 -15.03 -15.16
CA SER A 7 -5.03 -14.59 -14.96
C SER A 7 -4.19 -15.61 -14.20
N MET A 8 -4.82 -16.47 -13.38
CA MET A 8 -4.13 -17.49 -12.58
C MET A 8 -3.60 -18.65 -13.42
N ASP A 9 -4.18 -18.87 -14.59
CA ASP A 9 -3.77 -19.92 -15.54
C ASP A 9 -2.75 -19.41 -16.57
N HIS A 10 -2.22 -18.20 -16.36
CA HIS A 10 -1.27 -17.58 -17.29
C HIS A 10 0.10 -18.28 -17.24
N GLY A 11 0.45 -18.96 -18.34
CA GLY A 11 1.76 -19.60 -18.52
C GLY A 11 2.44 -19.14 -19.79
N CYS A 12 3.10 -17.97 -19.77
CA CYS A 12 3.92 -17.52 -20.90
C CYS A 12 5.42 -17.69 -20.60
N THR A 13 6.21 -17.86 -21.66
CA THR A 13 7.66 -18.07 -21.55
C THR A 13 8.44 -16.89 -20.95
N ASN A 14 7.79 -15.72 -20.82
CA ASN A 14 8.42 -14.52 -20.25
C ASN A 14 8.28 -14.42 -18.73
N CYS A 15 7.37 -15.18 -18.10
CA CYS A 15 7.16 -15.15 -16.65
C CYS A 15 7.05 -16.52 -16.00
N THR A 16 7.03 -17.58 -16.80
CA THR A 16 6.99 -18.98 -16.37
C THR A 16 8.30 -19.65 -16.74
N HIS A 17 9.10 -19.97 -15.75
CA HIS A 17 10.38 -20.64 -15.93
C HIS A 17 10.35 -22.04 -15.33
N LEU A 18 11.09 -22.97 -15.91
CA LEU A 18 11.31 -24.27 -15.29
C LEU A 18 12.07 -24.07 -13.98
N LYS A 19 11.61 -24.70 -12.91
CA LYS A 19 12.30 -24.65 -11.62
C LYS A 19 13.72 -25.18 -11.76
N LYS A 20 14.68 -24.36 -11.36
CA LYS A 20 16.10 -24.68 -11.33
C LYS A 20 16.55 -25.02 -9.91
N TYR A 21 17.47 -25.97 -9.80
CA TYR A 21 18.06 -26.39 -8.54
C TYR A 21 19.55 -26.00 -8.51
N ALA A 22 20.15 -25.84 -7.32
CA ALA A 22 21.57 -25.49 -7.24
C ALA A 22 22.49 -26.48 -7.99
N ALA A 23 22.10 -27.76 -8.02
CA ALA A 23 22.80 -28.79 -8.77
C ALA A 23 22.82 -28.54 -10.30
N ASP A 24 21.80 -27.88 -10.85
CA ASP A 24 21.75 -27.55 -12.28
C ASP A 24 22.81 -26.50 -12.62
N PHE A 25 22.97 -25.49 -11.76
CA PHE A 25 23.99 -24.45 -11.95
C PHE A 25 25.41 -24.96 -11.76
N LEU A 26 25.64 -25.86 -10.80
CA LEU A 26 26.93 -26.53 -10.64
C LEU A 26 27.29 -27.35 -11.88
N ALA A 27 26.30 -28.01 -12.51
CA ALA A 27 26.49 -28.72 -13.77
C ALA A 27 26.80 -27.77 -14.94
N ASP A 28 26.22 -26.57 -14.93
CA ASP A 28 26.47 -25.51 -15.90
C ASP A 28 27.78 -24.72 -15.63
N GLY A 29 28.53 -25.10 -14.59
CA GLY A 29 29.85 -24.52 -14.27
C GLY A 29 29.83 -23.30 -13.35
N ALA A 30 28.71 -23.00 -12.69
CA ALA A 30 28.64 -21.95 -11.67
C ALA A 30 29.45 -22.34 -10.43
N SER A 31 30.21 -21.39 -9.87
CA SER A 31 30.89 -21.54 -8.58
C SER A 31 30.17 -20.70 -7.54
N PHE A 32 29.53 -21.36 -6.56
CA PHE A 32 28.93 -20.69 -5.42
C PHE A 32 29.96 -20.63 -4.29
N ASP A 33 30.87 -19.66 -4.33
CA ASP A 33 31.76 -19.39 -3.21
C ASP A 33 30.95 -18.77 -2.05
N ILE A 34 30.45 -19.63 -1.16
CA ILE A 34 29.75 -19.24 0.08
C ILE A 34 30.63 -18.30 0.94
N ASN A 35 31.95 -18.28 0.71
CA ASN A 35 32.91 -17.49 1.47
C ASN A 35 33.17 -16.07 0.94
N ASN A 36 32.62 -15.66 -0.22
CA ASN A 36 32.96 -14.37 -0.85
C ASN A 36 31.79 -13.38 -1.03
N ALA A 37 30.59 -13.70 -0.54
CA ALA A 37 29.48 -12.74 -0.45
C ALA A 37 29.48 -11.94 0.87
N GLY A 38 30.64 -11.89 1.57
CA GLY A 38 30.86 -11.11 2.78
C GLY A 38 31.76 -9.91 2.50
N GLY A 39 31.24 -8.91 1.79
CA GLY A 39 31.85 -7.58 1.76
C GLY A 39 31.89 -7.03 3.19
N ASN A 40 33.10 -6.96 3.75
CA ASN A 40 33.52 -6.37 5.02
C ASN A 40 32.47 -5.53 5.77
N GLY A 41 31.98 -6.09 6.87
CA GLY A 41 31.15 -5.40 7.86
C GLY A 41 31.17 -6.13 9.20
N GLN A 42 32.29 -6.74 9.60
CA GLN A 42 32.50 -7.16 10.98
C GLN A 42 32.80 -5.91 11.83
N ASN A 43 31.79 -5.10 12.09
CA ASN A 43 31.79 -4.26 13.28
C ASN A 43 30.82 -4.92 14.25
N GLY A 44 31.37 -5.44 15.35
CA GLY A 44 30.61 -6.00 16.46
C GLY A 44 29.69 -4.94 17.05
N VAL A 45 28.46 -4.90 16.55
CA VAL A 45 27.34 -4.17 17.16
C VAL A 45 26.53 -5.23 17.92
N PRO A 46 26.21 -5.00 19.20
CA PRO A 46 25.46 -5.97 19.99
C PRO A 46 24.08 -6.24 19.36
N ASN A 47 23.78 -7.52 19.29
CA ASN A 47 22.63 -8.14 18.64
C ASN A 47 21.34 -7.82 19.41
N PRO A 48 20.32 -7.15 18.82
CA PRO A 48 18.97 -7.22 19.34
C PRO A 48 18.38 -8.53 18.81
N GLN A 49 18.73 -9.62 19.48
CA GLN A 49 18.37 -10.99 19.11
C GLN A 49 16.95 -11.36 19.54
N ASP A 50 16.15 -10.40 19.99
CA ASP A 50 14.98 -10.67 20.84
C ASP A 50 13.63 -10.76 20.11
N ASP A 51 13.53 -10.40 18.82
CA ASP A 51 12.21 -10.33 18.14
C ASP A 51 12.04 -11.21 16.87
N ILE A 52 13.05 -12.00 16.46
CA ILE A 52 12.90 -12.91 15.31
C ILE A 52 12.47 -14.30 15.79
N PRO A 53 11.30 -14.82 15.37
CA PRO A 53 10.90 -16.19 15.69
C PRO A 53 11.98 -17.20 15.29
N PRO A 54 12.26 -18.23 16.11
CA PRO A 54 13.30 -19.23 15.81
C PRO A 54 13.18 -19.88 14.43
N THR A 55 11.97 -19.94 13.87
CA THR A 55 11.66 -20.47 12.54
C THR A 55 12.26 -19.64 11.39
N LEU A 56 12.61 -18.38 11.62
CA LEU A 56 13.13 -17.45 10.59
C LEU A 56 14.58 -17.03 10.83
N ALA A 57 15.16 -17.48 11.95
CA ALA A 57 16.58 -17.32 12.25
C ALA A 57 17.48 -18.20 11.37
N THR A 58 16.89 -19.11 10.58
CA THR A 58 17.60 -19.97 9.64
C THR A 58 17.33 -19.48 8.23
N VAL A 59 18.37 -19.44 7.39
CA VAL A 59 18.23 -19.16 5.95
C VAL A 59 17.23 -20.16 5.36
N PRO A 60 16.23 -19.71 4.55
CA PRO A 60 15.34 -20.63 3.88
C PRO A 60 16.14 -21.68 3.13
N GLN A 61 15.97 -22.94 3.51
CA GLN A 61 16.69 -24.04 2.88
C GLN A 61 16.04 -24.36 1.54
N GLN A 62 16.84 -24.31 0.49
CA GLN A 62 16.38 -24.65 -0.84
C GLN A 62 15.87 -26.10 -0.89
N GLN A 63 14.72 -26.30 -1.54
CA GLN A 63 14.21 -27.64 -1.86
C GLN A 63 15.18 -28.36 -2.80
N GLN A 64 15.69 -29.52 -2.38
CA GLN A 64 16.48 -30.38 -3.25
C GLN A 64 15.60 -31.08 -4.29
N ARG A 65 16.14 -31.31 -5.48
CA ARG A 65 15.45 -32.10 -6.51
C ARG A 65 15.32 -33.55 -6.03
N ILE A 66 14.09 -34.07 -6.04
CA ILE A 66 13.85 -35.50 -5.84
C ILE A 66 14.16 -36.21 -7.17
N PRO A 67 15.12 -37.16 -7.21
CA PRO A 67 15.43 -37.88 -8.45
C PRO A 67 14.19 -38.60 -9.00
N GLY A 68 13.88 -38.38 -10.27
CA GLY A 68 12.73 -38.98 -10.95
C GLY A 68 11.41 -38.23 -10.85
N SER A 69 11.31 -37.14 -10.07
CA SER A 69 10.11 -36.29 -10.08
C SER A 69 10.08 -35.35 -11.29
N ALA A 70 8.88 -35.01 -11.76
CA ALA A 70 8.69 -33.94 -12.73
C ALA A 70 9.19 -32.60 -12.14
N ARG A 71 9.75 -31.74 -12.99
CA ARG A 71 10.16 -30.39 -12.59
C ARG A 71 8.92 -29.51 -12.46
N GLY A 72 8.88 -28.71 -11.40
CA GLY A 72 7.89 -27.65 -11.26
C GLY A 72 8.21 -26.43 -12.14
N TYR A 73 7.33 -25.44 -12.06
CA TYR A 73 7.53 -24.14 -12.66
C TYR A 73 7.61 -23.07 -11.57
N THR A 74 8.34 -22.02 -11.88
CA THR A 74 8.52 -20.84 -11.05
C THR A 74 7.85 -19.65 -11.72
N HIS A 75 7.11 -18.88 -10.93
CA HIS A 75 6.45 -17.65 -11.37
C HIS A 75 6.81 -16.48 -10.45
N LEU A 76 7.05 -15.31 -11.07
CA LEU A 76 7.25 -14.04 -10.36
C LEU A 76 6.03 -13.13 -10.58
N ALA A 77 5.44 -12.69 -9.48
CA ALA A 77 4.47 -11.60 -9.45
C ALA A 77 5.16 -10.32 -8.97
N VAL A 78 4.71 -9.18 -9.48
CA VAL A 78 5.17 -7.84 -9.10
C VAL A 78 3.96 -7.06 -8.59
N MET A 79 4.14 -6.41 -7.45
CA MET A 79 3.14 -5.57 -6.82
C MET A 79 3.67 -4.15 -6.64
N ASP A 80 2.81 -3.17 -6.88
CA ASP A 80 3.15 -1.76 -6.71
C ASP A 80 1.90 -0.90 -6.43
N GLY A 81 2.11 0.13 -5.62
CA GLY A 81 1.12 1.14 -5.23
C GLY A 81 1.04 2.27 -6.25
N LYS A 82 -0.12 2.41 -6.89
CA LYS A 82 -0.42 3.57 -7.74
C LYS A 82 -1.14 4.63 -6.94
N SER A 83 -0.66 5.87 -6.99
CA SER A 83 -1.28 7.06 -6.36
C SER A 83 -2.59 7.52 -7.01
N THR A 84 -3.40 6.57 -7.49
CA THR A 84 -4.72 6.83 -8.06
C THR A 84 -5.76 6.86 -6.94
N THR A 85 -6.09 8.06 -6.50
CA THR A 85 -7.07 8.27 -5.42
C THR A 85 -8.51 8.22 -5.94
N HIS A 86 -9.40 7.54 -5.21
CA HIS A 86 -10.83 7.51 -5.48
C HIS A 86 -11.60 8.01 -4.25
N LYS A 87 -12.76 8.64 -4.48
CA LYS A 87 -13.61 9.10 -3.38
C LYS A 87 -14.26 7.93 -2.64
N THR A 88 -14.23 7.98 -1.31
CA THR A 88 -14.84 7.01 -0.40
C THR A 88 -15.68 7.73 0.65
N CYS A 89 -16.42 6.97 1.46
CA CYS A 89 -17.08 7.52 2.64
C CYS A 89 -16.10 8.35 3.48
N THR A 90 -16.58 9.48 4.02
CA THR A 90 -15.80 10.37 4.89
C THR A 90 -15.58 9.80 6.29
N MET A 91 -16.38 8.83 6.72
CA MET A 91 -16.23 8.24 8.04
C MET A 91 -14.88 7.52 8.13
N THR A 92 -14.13 7.78 9.20
CA THR A 92 -12.86 7.12 9.48
C THR A 92 -13.05 5.60 9.42
N THR A 93 -12.08 4.90 8.83
CA THR A 93 -12.07 3.44 8.60
C THR A 93 -13.19 2.89 7.70
N CYS A 94 -14.08 3.72 7.16
CA CYS A 94 -15.14 3.25 6.27
C CYS A 94 -14.64 3.06 4.84
N GLU A 95 -14.79 1.83 4.34
CA GLU A 95 -14.44 1.44 2.96
C GLU A 95 -15.62 1.61 1.97
N GLY A 96 -16.76 2.09 2.47
CA GLY A 96 -18.01 2.16 1.73
C GLY A 96 -17.95 3.08 0.51
N SER A 97 -18.55 2.63 -0.59
CA SER A 97 -18.72 3.44 -1.79
C SER A 97 -19.75 4.54 -1.55
N LEU A 98 -19.51 5.72 -2.11
CA LEU A 98 -20.42 6.85 -1.98
C LEU A 98 -21.76 6.56 -2.66
N VAL A 99 -22.86 7.00 -2.03
CA VAL A 99 -24.18 6.98 -2.70
C VAL A 99 -24.19 7.94 -3.89
N ASN A 100 -23.47 9.06 -3.78
CA ASN A 100 -23.38 10.07 -4.82
C ASN A 100 -21.94 10.59 -4.93
N TYR A 101 -21.28 10.31 -6.06
CA TYR A 101 -19.89 10.70 -6.32
C TYR A 101 -19.71 12.18 -6.73
N LYS A 102 -20.79 12.85 -7.16
CA LYS A 102 -20.74 14.25 -7.61
C LYS A 102 -20.53 15.19 -6.43
N ASN A 103 -21.37 15.08 -5.41
CA ASN A 103 -21.38 15.98 -4.25
C ASN A 103 -21.65 15.27 -2.90
N GLY A 104 -21.73 13.94 -2.87
CA GLY A 104 -21.89 13.19 -1.63
C GLY A 104 -20.55 12.91 -0.95
N HIS A 105 -20.62 12.66 0.36
CA HIS A 105 -19.48 12.29 1.20
C HIS A 105 -19.76 11.05 2.08
N PHE A 106 -20.97 10.48 2.03
CA PHE A 106 -21.34 9.27 2.77
C PHE A 106 -21.67 8.07 1.85
N CYS A 107 -21.39 6.87 2.34
CA CYS A 107 -21.94 5.62 1.80
C CYS A 107 -23.38 5.39 2.27
N ARG A 108 -24.02 4.32 1.78
CA ARG A 108 -25.41 3.99 2.13
C ARG A 108 -25.61 3.82 3.64
N ASP A 109 -24.66 3.15 4.29
CA ASP A 109 -24.77 2.80 5.72
C ASP A 109 -24.53 4.00 6.64
N HIS A 110 -23.82 5.02 6.14
CA HIS A 110 -23.54 6.26 6.86
C HIS A 110 -24.37 7.45 6.37
N LEU A 111 -25.40 7.22 5.54
CA LEU A 111 -26.17 8.31 4.94
C LEU A 111 -26.89 9.18 5.98
N GLU A 112 -27.30 8.57 7.09
CA GLU A 112 -27.97 9.26 8.20
C GLU A 112 -27.05 10.28 8.91
N MET A 113 -25.73 10.12 8.81
CA MET A 113 -24.75 11.08 9.35
C MET A 113 -24.88 12.47 8.70
N ARG A 114 -25.52 12.57 7.52
CA ARG A 114 -25.83 13.84 6.86
C ARG A 114 -26.83 14.71 7.64
N LYS A 115 -27.57 14.12 8.57
CA LYS A 115 -28.52 14.84 9.44
C LYS A 115 -27.84 15.38 10.70
N ILE A 116 -26.55 15.08 10.90
CA ILE A 116 -25.75 15.47 12.06
C ILE A 116 -24.70 16.49 11.60
N CYS A 117 -24.40 17.46 12.45
CA CYS A 117 -23.35 18.45 12.23
C CYS A 117 -22.04 17.77 11.85
N GLY A 118 -21.46 18.19 10.73
CA GLY A 118 -20.25 17.59 10.17
C GLY A 118 -18.96 17.92 10.91
N ILE A 119 -19.00 18.64 12.03
CA ILE A 119 -17.86 18.87 12.93
C ILE A 119 -17.93 17.81 14.04
N ILE A 120 -16.87 17.01 14.16
CA ILE A 120 -16.78 15.95 15.16
C ILE A 120 -16.03 16.50 16.40
N PRO A 121 -16.53 16.28 17.63
CA PRO A 121 -17.64 15.41 18.03
C PRO A 121 -18.96 16.16 18.36
N CYS A 122 -19.37 17.17 17.58
CA CYS A 122 -20.52 18.02 17.94
C CYS A 122 -21.83 17.25 18.22
N GLY A 123 -22.18 16.28 17.37
CA GLY A 123 -23.36 15.42 17.54
C GLY A 123 -24.75 16.08 17.43
N ARG A 124 -24.84 17.40 17.33
CA ARG A 124 -26.12 18.13 17.13
C ARG A 124 -26.68 17.90 15.72
N PRO A 125 -28.01 17.93 15.52
CA PRO A 125 -28.59 17.87 14.19
C PRO A 125 -28.20 19.09 13.34
N VAL A 126 -28.24 18.93 12.02
CA VAL A 126 -28.04 20.04 11.09
C VAL A 126 -29.17 21.06 11.22
N HIS A 127 -28.87 22.34 11.00
CA HIS A 127 -29.85 23.41 11.22
C HIS A 127 -30.99 23.43 10.19
N SER A 128 -30.76 22.91 8.98
CA SER A 128 -31.75 22.81 7.92
C SER A 128 -31.44 21.64 6.99
N ASP A 129 -32.45 21.14 6.27
CA ASP A 129 -32.28 20.05 5.33
C ASP A 129 -31.26 20.41 4.24
N GLY A 130 -30.19 19.62 4.15
CA GLY A 130 -29.11 19.82 3.19
C GLY A 130 -27.95 20.69 3.68
N ALA A 131 -28.04 21.25 4.88
CA ALA A 131 -26.89 21.89 5.54
C ALA A 131 -25.86 20.86 6.05
N ASP A 132 -24.62 21.30 6.22
CA ASP A 132 -23.54 20.47 6.75
C ASP A 132 -23.23 20.75 8.24
N THR A 133 -23.81 21.80 8.84
CA THR A 133 -23.56 22.19 10.25
C THR A 133 -24.85 22.40 11.06
N CYS A 134 -24.73 22.32 12.38
CA CYS A 134 -25.80 22.72 13.30
C CYS A 134 -26.03 24.25 13.32
N ASP A 135 -26.89 24.69 14.24
CA ASP A 135 -27.29 26.07 14.45
C ASP A 135 -26.22 26.96 15.12
N ASP A 136 -25.11 26.36 15.59
CA ASP A 136 -23.99 27.07 16.20
C ASP A 136 -23.29 28.00 15.20
N GLU A 137 -23.21 29.28 15.54
CA GLU A 137 -22.57 30.29 14.71
C GLU A 137 -21.07 30.03 14.50
N THR A 138 -20.38 29.44 15.49
CA THR A 138 -18.96 29.08 15.33
C THR A 138 -18.77 28.02 14.25
N HIS A 139 -19.64 27.01 14.21
CA HIS A 139 -19.61 25.93 13.23
C HIS A 139 -19.98 26.44 11.83
N LYS A 140 -20.99 27.30 11.72
CA LYS A 140 -21.37 27.94 10.44
C LYS A 140 -20.23 28.79 9.89
N GLN A 141 -19.62 29.63 10.71
CA GLN A 141 -18.50 30.48 10.30
C GLN A 141 -17.28 29.66 9.87
N TRP A 142 -16.97 28.59 10.62
CA TRP A 142 -15.88 27.68 10.26
C TRP A 142 -16.14 27.00 8.92
N HIS A 143 -17.34 26.45 8.71
CA HIS A 143 -17.72 25.83 7.45
C HIS A 143 -17.71 26.84 6.28
N GLN A 144 -18.19 28.07 6.49
CA GLN A 144 -18.13 29.10 5.46
C GLN A 144 -16.69 29.38 5.02
N LYS A 145 -15.76 29.56 5.97
CA LYS A 145 -14.33 29.74 5.65
C LYS A 145 -13.72 28.52 4.96
N TYR A 146 -14.14 27.32 5.35
CA TYR A 146 -13.78 26.07 4.67
C TYR A 146 -14.22 26.09 3.19
N LEU A 147 -15.48 26.46 2.93
CA LEU A 147 -16.01 26.57 1.57
C LEU A 147 -15.24 27.63 0.76
N ASP A 148 -15.01 28.81 1.33
CA ASP A 148 -14.29 29.91 0.67
C ASP A 148 -12.87 29.49 0.25
N ARG A 149 -12.17 28.72 1.09
CA ARG A 149 -10.83 28.21 0.79
C ARG A 149 -10.83 27.07 -0.22
N PHE A 150 -11.63 26.03 0.02
CA PHE A 150 -11.48 24.76 -0.70
C PHE A 150 -12.38 24.62 -1.93
N LEU A 151 -13.47 25.39 -2.05
CA LEU A 151 -14.26 25.44 -3.28
C LEU A 151 -13.64 26.37 -4.34
N CYS A 152 -12.89 27.38 -3.94
CA CYS A 152 -12.14 28.25 -4.86
C CYS A 152 -10.97 27.53 -5.57
N LEU A 153 -10.51 26.39 -5.05
CA LEU A 153 -9.47 25.56 -5.66
C LEU A 153 -10.01 24.53 -6.66
N SER A 154 -11.32 24.52 -6.92
CA SER A 154 -11.93 23.75 -8.02
C SER A 154 -11.61 24.39 -9.38
N PHE A 155 -11.62 23.63 -10.48
CA PHE A 155 -11.34 24.17 -11.83
C PHE A 155 -12.20 25.42 -12.18
N PRO A 156 -13.51 25.49 -11.84
CA PRO A 156 -14.29 26.72 -11.98
C PRO A 156 -13.85 27.85 -11.03
N GLY A 157 -13.45 27.52 -9.79
CA GLY A 157 -12.92 28.49 -8.83
C GLY A 157 -11.60 29.11 -9.30
N VAL A 158 -10.68 28.29 -9.80
CA VAL A 158 -9.42 28.73 -10.41
C VAL A 158 -9.70 29.59 -11.65
N GLN A 159 -10.65 29.21 -12.52
CA GLN A 159 -11.07 30.05 -13.66
C GLN A 159 -11.66 31.39 -13.21
N CYS A 160 -12.45 31.44 -12.14
CA CYS A 160 -12.97 32.68 -11.58
C CYS A 160 -11.88 33.59 -11.02
N VAL A 161 -10.87 33.02 -10.33
CA VAL A 161 -9.70 33.76 -9.83
C VAL A 161 -8.89 34.33 -11.00
N ILE A 162 -8.59 33.51 -12.01
CA ILE A 162 -7.89 33.95 -13.24
C ILE A 162 -8.67 35.06 -13.95
N ARG A 163 -10.00 34.94 -14.06
CA ARG A 163 -10.85 35.95 -14.71
C ARG A 163 -10.88 37.27 -13.93
N ARG A 164 -10.86 37.24 -12.59
CA ARG A 164 -10.78 38.45 -11.76
C ARG A 164 -9.43 39.15 -11.88
N GLN A 165 -8.33 38.38 -11.96
CA GLN A 165 -6.99 38.93 -12.21
C GLN A 165 -6.91 39.58 -13.60
N ALA A 166 -7.50 38.96 -14.63
CA ALA A 166 -7.54 39.50 -15.99
C ALA A 166 -8.36 40.80 -16.13
N LEU A 167 -9.33 41.05 -15.24
CA LEU A 167 -10.19 42.24 -15.24
C LEU A 167 -9.61 43.42 -14.43
N GLY A 168 -8.39 43.30 -13.89
CA GLY A 168 -7.71 44.41 -13.20
C GLY A 168 -8.31 44.81 -11.84
N ASN A 169 -9.23 44.02 -11.28
CA ASN A 169 -9.86 44.26 -9.98
C ASN A 169 -9.14 43.52 -8.83
N ALA A 170 -7.87 43.17 -8.98
CA ALA A 170 -7.09 42.51 -7.94
C ALA A 170 -6.49 43.57 -7.00
N PRO A 171 -6.71 43.50 -5.68
CA PRO A 171 -5.88 44.27 -4.74
C PRO A 171 -4.41 43.85 -4.90
N GLU A 172 -3.48 44.81 -4.82
CA GLU A 172 -2.02 44.63 -4.97
C GLU A 172 -1.38 43.73 -3.89
N THR A 173 -2.19 43.15 -3.01
CA THR A 173 -1.74 42.12 -2.08
C THR A 173 -1.55 40.82 -2.84
N ASP A 174 -0.29 40.37 -2.91
CA ASP A 174 0.12 39.00 -3.23
C ASP A 174 -0.96 38.00 -2.75
N PRO A 175 -1.53 37.13 -3.60
CA PRO A 175 -2.50 36.15 -3.18
C PRO A 175 -1.78 35.08 -2.37
N SER A 176 -1.35 35.45 -1.17
CA SER A 176 -1.02 34.54 -0.10
C SER A 176 -2.32 33.80 0.24
N VAL A 177 -2.49 32.63 -0.39
CA VAL A 177 -3.51 31.62 -0.06
C VAL A 177 -3.13 30.95 1.27
N HIS A 178 -2.77 31.76 2.27
CA HIS A 178 -2.57 31.35 3.66
C HIS A 178 -3.65 31.99 4.51
N SER A 179 -4.91 31.73 4.15
CA SER A 179 -6.01 31.89 5.10
C SER A 179 -6.09 30.61 5.92
N GLU A 180 -5.36 30.58 7.03
CA GLU A 180 -5.52 29.55 8.06
C GLU A 180 -6.99 29.52 8.51
N LEU A 181 -7.57 28.32 8.63
CA LEU A 181 -8.90 28.18 9.20
C LEU A 181 -8.84 28.59 10.68
N PRO A 182 -9.89 29.26 11.20
CA PRO A 182 -9.88 29.70 12.58
C PRO A 182 -9.82 28.49 13.51
N GLU A 183 -9.16 28.66 14.65
CA GLU A 183 -9.27 27.70 15.74
C GLU A 183 -10.73 27.51 16.13
N LEU A 184 -11.10 26.26 16.40
CA LEU A 184 -12.44 25.92 16.85
C LEU A 184 -12.34 25.32 18.25
N ASN A 185 -12.86 26.04 19.25
CA ASN A 185 -12.82 25.63 20.65
C ASN A 185 -11.39 25.32 21.18
N GLY A 186 -10.39 26.10 20.73
CA GLY A 186 -8.99 25.90 21.10
C GLY A 186 -8.29 24.74 20.38
N VAL A 187 -8.92 24.15 19.36
CA VAL A 187 -8.33 23.12 18.49
C VAL A 187 -7.85 23.79 17.20
N SER A 188 -6.58 23.58 16.86
CA SER A 188 -5.98 24.07 15.61
C SER A 188 -6.62 23.40 14.39
N GLU A 189 -6.56 24.05 13.22
CA GLU A 189 -7.12 23.57 11.96
C GLU A 189 -6.81 22.09 11.69
N GLU A 190 -5.55 21.69 11.83
CA GLU A 190 -5.04 20.36 11.51
C GLU A 190 -5.69 19.25 12.35
N ASN A 191 -6.23 19.61 13.52
CA ASN A 191 -6.82 18.70 14.49
C ASN A 191 -8.35 18.73 14.46
N VAL A 192 -8.98 19.66 13.72
CA VAL A 192 -10.44 19.70 13.56
C VAL A 192 -10.87 18.58 12.62
N THR A 193 -11.53 17.57 13.20
CA THR A 193 -12.10 16.47 12.42
C THR A 193 -13.47 16.86 11.86
N HIS A 194 -13.65 16.73 10.55
CA HIS A 194 -14.90 17.09 9.88
C HIS A 194 -15.31 16.11 8.77
N THR A 195 -16.59 16.13 8.38
CA THR A 195 -17.18 15.26 7.34
C THR A 195 -17.57 15.98 6.05
N PHE A 196 -17.20 17.25 5.91
CA PHE A 196 -17.56 18.12 4.77
C PHE A 196 -17.07 17.65 3.39
N ARG A 197 -16.12 16.72 3.34
CA ARG A 197 -15.60 16.15 2.10
C ARG A 197 -15.61 14.65 2.15
N ALA A 198 -15.79 14.02 1.00
CA ALA A 198 -15.56 12.59 0.86
C ALA A 198 -14.12 12.24 1.28
N GLY A 199 -13.97 11.05 1.87
CA GLY A 199 -12.67 10.43 2.07
C GLY A 199 -12.00 10.12 0.72
N LYS A 200 -10.71 9.82 0.76
CA LYS A 200 -9.96 9.37 -0.41
C LYS A 200 -9.19 8.12 -0.05
N THR A 201 -9.07 7.20 -1.00
CA THR A 201 -8.08 6.13 -0.90
C THR A 201 -6.67 6.70 -0.97
N CYS A 202 -5.75 6.16 -0.18
CA CYS A 202 -4.33 6.45 -0.22
C CYS A 202 -3.74 6.01 -1.57
N CYS A 203 -3.86 4.72 -1.90
CA CYS A 203 -3.35 4.18 -3.15
C CYS A 203 -4.21 3.00 -3.66
N LEU A 204 -4.01 2.67 -4.93
CA LEU A 204 -4.50 1.45 -5.56
C LEU A 204 -3.32 0.49 -5.70
N GLN A 205 -3.39 -0.64 -5.02
CA GLN A 205 -2.40 -1.69 -5.16
C GLN A 205 -2.71 -2.55 -6.37
N THR A 206 -1.73 -2.73 -7.24
CA THR A 206 -1.85 -3.55 -8.44
C THR A 206 -0.89 -4.72 -8.38
N VAL A 207 -1.33 -5.88 -8.85
CA VAL A 207 -0.54 -7.10 -8.88
C VAL A 207 -0.56 -7.66 -10.30
N GLN A 208 0.60 -7.95 -10.85
CA GLN A 208 0.78 -8.47 -12.20
C GLN A 208 1.85 -9.56 -12.22
N TRP A 209 1.81 -10.44 -13.22
CA TRP A 209 2.92 -11.32 -13.53
C TRP A 209 4.10 -10.50 -14.07
N ALA A 210 5.32 -11.03 -13.97
CA ALA A 210 6.53 -10.37 -14.46
C ALA A 210 6.48 -9.98 -15.95
N CYS A 211 5.68 -10.68 -16.75
CA CYS A 211 5.43 -10.35 -18.16
C CYS A 211 4.51 -9.12 -18.38
N GLY A 212 3.94 -8.55 -17.31
CA GLY A 212 2.98 -7.46 -17.35
C GLY A 212 1.51 -7.90 -17.42
N CYS A 213 1.21 -9.20 -17.42
CA CYS A 213 -0.17 -9.68 -17.40
C CYS A 213 -0.82 -9.38 -16.03
N PRO A 214 -1.95 -8.66 -15.98
CA PRO A 214 -2.58 -8.26 -14.72
C PRO A 214 -3.21 -9.45 -14.01
N ILE A 215 -2.99 -9.57 -12.70
CA ILE A 215 -3.57 -10.61 -11.85
C ILE A 215 -4.76 -10.06 -11.07
N GLY A 216 -4.56 -8.94 -10.40
CA GLY A 216 -5.56 -8.40 -9.49
C GLY A 216 -5.17 -7.05 -8.92
N TRP A 217 -6.07 -6.49 -8.12
CA TRP A 217 -5.85 -5.20 -7.50
C TRP A 217 -6.61 -5.05 -6.19
N GLY A 218 -6.13 -4.12 -5.37
CA GLY A 218 -6.65 -3.77 -4.06
C GLY A 218 -6.70 -2.26 -3.85
N LYS A 219 -7.47 -1.81 -2.86
CA LYS A 219 -7.50 -0.41 -2.45
C LYS A 219 -6.91 -0.31 -1.06
N CYS A 220 -5.99 0.62 -0.88
CA CYS A 220 -5.49 1.04 0.42
C CYS A 220 -6.20 2.35 0.79
N TYR A 221 -6.90 2.38 1.92
CA TYR A 221 -7.78 3.49 2.29
C TYR A 221 -7.02 4.58 3.03
N CYS A 222 -6.65 4.33 4.29
CA CYS A 222 -5.97 5.34 5.11
C CYS A 222 -4.47 5.43 4.81
N SER A 223 -3.85 4.29 4.54
CA SER A 223 -2.42 4.15 4.28
C SER A 223 -2.16 2.89 3.46
N GLU A 224 -0.99 2.82 2.84
CA GLU A 224 -0.43 1.57 2.30
C GLU A 224 0.16 0.75 3.45
N SER A 225 -0.69 0.22 4.32
CA SER A 225 -0.22 -0.59 5.45
C SER A 225 -0.04 -2.05 5.06
N SER A 226 0.95 -2.72 5.65
CA SER A 226 1.21 -4.16 5.45
C SER A 226 -0.04 -5.02 5.73
N SER A 227 -0.89 -4.61 6.68
CA SER A 227 -2.17 -5.26 6.97
C SER A 227 -3.19 -5.18 5.84
N GLN A 228 -3.25 -4.06 5.11
CA GLN A 228 -4.13 -3.92 3.95
C GLN A 228 -3.55 -4.66 2.74
N VAL A 229 -2.23 -4.57 2.53
CA VAL A 229 -1.53 -5.31 1.49
C VAL A 229 -1.72 -6.82 1.66
N LEU A 230 -1.55 -7.35 2.89
CA LEU A 230 -1.79 -8.76 3.19
C LEU A 230 -3.25 -9.17 2.90
N LYS A 231 -4.23 -8.35 3.27
CA LYS A 231 -5.65 -8.60 2.92
C LYS A 231 -5.86 -8.65 1.41
N ILE A 232 -5.16 -7.81 0.64
CA ILE A 232 -5.26 -7.76 -0.82
C ILE A 232 -4.70 -9.05 -1.44
N ILE A 233 -3.48 -9.45 -1.09
CA ILE A 233 -2.88 -10.67 -1.64
C ILE A 233 -3.65 -11.92 -1.20
N ASN A 234 -4.13 -11.98 0.05
CA ASN A 234 -4.98 -13.09 0.50
C ASN A 234 -6.25 -13.19 -0.33
N ARG A 235 -6.93 -12.06 -0.59
CA ARG A 235 -8.13 -12.04 -1.41
C ARG A 235 -7.87 -12.44 -2.86
N ILE A 236 -6.72 -12.07 -3.42
CA ILE A 236 -6.37 -12.39 -4.81
C ILE A 236 -6.22 -13.90 -5.00
N TRP A 237 -5.59 -14.59 -4.04
CA TRP A 237 -5.30 -16.04 -4.12
C TRP A 237 -6.21 -16.92 -3.23
N GLU A 238 -7.28 -16.39 -2.66
CA GLU A 238 -8.17 -17.10 -1.72
C GLU A 238 -8.68 -18.42 -2.29
N SER A 239 -9.06 -18.43 -3.57
CA SER A 239 -9.59 -19.60 -4.28
C SER A 239 -8.55 -20.37 -5.10
N HIS A 240 -7.29 -19.91 -5.12
CA HIS A 240 -6.22 -20.45 -5.98
C HIS A 240 -4.90 -20.56 -5.21
N SER A 241 -4.91 -21.17 -4.02
CA SER A 241 -3.72 -21.29 -3.17
C SER A 241 -2.54 -22.00 -3.85
N GLU A 242 -2.83 -22.94 -4.74
CA GLU A 242 -1.83 -23.69 -5.53
C GLU A 242 -1.19 -22.84 -6.64
N SER A 243 -1.85 -21.75 -7.03
CA SER A 243 -1.38 -20.81 -8.07
C SER A 243 -0.68 -19.58 -7.49
N ARG A 244 -0.31 -19.62 -6.19
CA ARG A 244 0.49 -18.55 -5.59
C ARG A 244 1.81 -18.41 -6.35
N PRO A 245 2.34 -17.18 -6.46
CA PRO A 245 3.62 -16.98 -7.10
C PRO A 245 4.71 -17.60 -6.23
N SER A 246 5.73 -18.16 -6.88
CA SER A 246 6.94 -18.59 -6.19
C SER A 246 7.70 -17.39 -5.64
N PHE A 247 7.63 -16.26 -6.35
CA PHE A 247 8.25 -15.00 -5.97
C PHE A 247 7.26 -13.85 -6.06
N LEU A 248 7.23 -12.99 -5.05
CA LEU A 248 6.45 -11.76 -5.06
C LEU A 248 7.37 -10.57 -4.79
N ALA A 249 7.60 -9.77 -5.83
CA ALA A 249 8.33 -8.52 -5.74
C ALA A 249 7.42 -7.39 -5.23
N TYR A 250 7.85 -6.71 -4.19
CA TYR A 250 7.15 -5.58 -3.57
C TYR A 250 8.19 -4.65 -2.91
N ASP A 251 8.06 -3.34 -3.05
CA ASP A 251 9.02 -2.38 -2.50
C ASP A 251 9.07 -2.43 -0.97
N ASP A 252 7.94 -2.64 -0.29
CA ASP A 252 7.85 -2.77 1.16
C ASP A 252 7.71 -4.24 1.64
N ALA A 253 8.33 -5.18 0.91
CA ALA A 253 8.20 -6.61 1.20
C ALA A 253 8.75 -7.03 2.56
N CYS A 254 9.76 -6.32 3.10
CA CYS A 254 10.32 -6.62 4.42
C CYS A 254 9.31 -6.38 5.55
N ASN A 255 8.59 -5.26 5.53
CA ASN A 255 7.56 -4.94 6.51
C ASN A 255 6.34 -5.84 6.33
N LEU A 256 5.99 -6.17 5.09
CA LEU A 256 4.98 -7.19 4.81
C LEU A 256 5.37 -8.55 5.39
N LEU A 257 6.60 -9.00 5.18
CA LEU A 257 7.10 -10.26 5.73
C LEU A 257 7.07 -10.23 7.26
N HIS A 258 7.60 -9.18 7.88
CA HIS A 258 7.55 -9.00 9.33
C HIS A 258 6.11 -9.09 9.83
N HIS A 259 5.18 -8.38 9.19
CA HIS A 259 3.76 -8.43 9.54
C HIS A 259 3.18 -9.85 9.44
N ILE A 260 3.41 -10.57 8.34
CA ILE A 260 2.92 -11.94 8.14
C ILE A 260 3.44 -12.85 9.24
N VAL A 261 4.73 -12.79 9.51
CA VAL A 261 5.43 -13.61 10.51
C VAL A 261 4.91 -13.34 11.91
N THR A 262 4.76 -12.07 12.30
CA THR A 262 4.24 -11.70 13.62
C THR A 262 2.80 -12.17 13.81
N GLN A 263 1.99 -12.19 12.73
CA GLN A 263 0.61 -12.66 12.79
C GLN A 263 0.51 -14.19 12.79
N ASP A 264 1.28 -14.86 11.93
CA ASP A 264 1.29 -16.32 11.78
C ASP A 264 2.65 -16.79 11.23
N PRO A 265 3.55 -17.31 12.10
CA PRO A 265 4.84 -17.86 11.70
C PRO A 265 4.75 -19.05 10.74
N ASN A 266 3.60 -19.73 10.66
CA ASN A 266 3.35 -20.86 9.78
C ASN A 266 2.50 -20.48 8.57
N SER A 267 2.42 -19.17 8.26
CA SER A 267 1.63 -18.68 7.15
C SER A 267 1.98 -19.42 5.85
N PRO A 268 0.98 -19.83 5.04
CA PRO A 268 1.24 -20.44 3.73
C PRO A 268 2.12 -19.59 2.83
N TRP A 269 2.11 -18.25 2.99
CA TRP A 269 2.98 -17.34 2.26
C TRP A 269 4.46 -17.64 2.53
N ILE A 270 4.84 -17.84 3.79
CA ILE A 270 6.24 -18.12 4.18
C ILE A 270 6.72 -19.46 3.57
N LEU A 271 5.80 -20.41 3.40
CA LEU A 271 6.12 -21.75 2.89
C LEU A 271 6.12 -21.86 1.36
N SER A 272 5.36 -21.00 0.67
CA SER A 272 5.10 -21.13 -0.78
C SER A 272 5.61 -19.97 -1.62
N THR A 273 5.89 -18.81 -1.02
CA THR A 273 6.24 -17.59 -1.73
C THR A 273 7.43 -16.90 -1.06
N GLU A 274 8.45 -16.62 -1.86
CA GLU A 274 9.57 -15.79 -1.46
C GLU A 274 9.24 -14.32 -1.78
N LEU A 275 9.35 -13.48 -0.76
CA LEU A 275 9.11 -12.04 -0.89
C LEU A 275 10.41 -11.35 -1.28
N ILE A 276 10.40 -10.47 -2.28
CA ILE A 276 11.61 -9.81 -2.77
C ILE A 276 11.40 -8.29 -2.75
N VAL A 277 12.39 -7.56 -2.26
CA VAL A 277 12.46 -6.09 -2.37
C VAL A 277 13.31 -5.68 -3.57
N ASP A 278 13.15 -4.45 -4.06
CA ASP A 278 14.06 -3.93 -5.06
C ASP A 278 15.47 -3.70 -4.49
N ALA A 279 16.47 -3.62 -5.39
CA ALA A 279 17.86 -3.47 -4.99
C ALA A 279 18.16 -2.14 -4.27
N TRP A 280 17.43 -1.07 -4.58
CA TRP A 280 17.64 0.23 -3.95
C TRP A 280 17.12 0.21 -2.51
N HIS A 281 15.95 -0.36 -2.29
CA HIS A 281 15.40 -0.63 -0.97
C HIS A 281 16.34 -1.51 -0.15
N TYR A 282 16.84 -2.61 -0.75
CA TYR A 282 17.80 -3.50 -0.11
C TYR A 282 19.09 -2.79 0.34
N ILE A 283 19.65 -1.91 -0.50
CA ILE A 283 20.86 -1.13 -0.16
C ILE A 283 20.60 -0.11 0.95
N GLY A 284 19.40 0.46 0.99
CA GLY A 284 19.01 1.48 1.97
C GLY A 284 18.70 0.94 3.37
N HIS A 285 18.60 -0.39 3.52
CA HIS A 285 18.21 -1.01 4.78
C HIS A 285 19.31 -0.97 5.85
N GLN A 286 18.87 -1.00 7.11
CA GLN A 286 19.79 -1.09 8.23
C GLN A 286 20.48 -2.46 8.22
N ALA A 287 21.81 -2.50 8.37
CA ALA A 287 22.59 -3.74 8.32
C ALA A 287 22.16 -4.81 9.35
N SER A 288 21.44 -4.40 10.40
CA SER A 288 20.88 -5.25 11.45
C SER A 288 19.51 -5.83 11.15
N ASP A 289 18.85 -5.45 10.04
CA ASP A 289 17.61 -6.10 9.60
C ASP A 289 17.94 -7.45 8.94
N ILE A 290 18.12 -8.45 9.80
CA ILE A 290 18.47 -9.82 9.39
C ILE A 290 17.33 -10.44 8.56
N LEU A 291 16.08 -10.11 8.87
CA LEU A 291 14.92 -10.66 8.16
C LEU A 291 14.94 -10.23 6.69
N CYS A 292 15.12 -8.93 6.43
CA CYS A 292 15.25 -8.40 5.07
C CYS A 292 16.45 -9.02 4.32
N ARG A 293 17.61 -9.12 4.98
CA ARG A 293 18.83 -9.68 4.38
C ARG A 293 18.73 -11.15 3.99
N LEU A 294 18.04 -11.95 4.80
CA LEU A 294 17.94 -13.39 4.58
C LEU A 294 16.77 -13.77 3.66
N TRP A 295 15.65 -13.05 3.77
CA TRP A 295 14.39 -13.47 3.16
C TRP A 295 13.91 -12.56 2.03
N CYS A 296 14.46 -11.35 1.89
CA CYS A 296 14.04 -10.37 0.88
C CYS A 296 15.13 -10.03 -0.17
N ASN A 297 16.28 -10.70 -0.12
CA ASN A 297 17.39 -10.41 -1.03
C ASN A 297 17.00 -10.64 -2.51
N PRO A 298 17.09 -9.61 -3.38
CA PRO A 298 16.72 -9.74 -4.80
C PRO A 298 17.68 -10.54 -5.67
N ALA A 299 18.90 -10.80 -5.20
CA ALA A 299 19.93 -11.48 -6.00
C ALA A 299 20.95 -12.21 -5.12
N PRO A 300 20.58 -13.34 -4.49
CA PRO A 300 21.53 -14.10 -3.71
C PRO A 300 22.53 -14.80 -4.63
N THR A 301 23.76 -14.28 -4.63
CA THR A 301 24.90 -14.82 -5.40
C THR A 301 25.47 -16.11 -4.81
N ASN A 302 25.01 -16.51 -3.63
CA ASN A 302 25.42 -17.74 -2.94
C ASN A 302 24.66 -18.98 -3.44
N GLY A 303 23.80 -18.84 -4.46
CA GLY A 303 23.02 -19.94 -5.01
C GLY A 303 21.83 -20.36 -4.16
N SER A 304 21.45 -19.59 -3.13
CA SER A 304 20.27 -19.90 -2.31
C SER A 304 18.96 -19.72 -3.07
N GLN A 305 18.93 -18.90 -4.12
CA GLN A 305 17.77 -18.74 -5.02
C GLN A 305 18.20 -18.87 -6.49
N PRO A 306 18.48 -20.09 -6.96
CA PRO A 306 18.89 -20.34 -8.34
C PRO A 306 17.79 -20.05 -9.36
N ASP A 307 16.53 -19.95 -8.92
CA ASP A 307 15.39 -19.58 -9.77
C ASP A 307 15.41 -18.09 -10.18
N LEU A 308 16.22 -17.25 -9.53
CA LEU A 308 16.39 -15.82 -9.87
C LEU A 308 17.61 -15.53 -10.77
N ILE A 309 18.38 -16.56 -11.15
CA ILE A 309 19.64 -16.47 -11.92
C ILE A 309 19.47 -17.02 -13.34
#